data_AF-A0A151EPA0-F1
#
_entry.id   AF-A0A151EPA0-F1
#
_cell.length_a   1.000
_cell.length_b   1.000
_cell.length_c   1.000
_cell.angle_alpha   90.00
_cell.angle_beta   90.00
_cell.angle_gamma   90.00
#
_symmetry.space_group_name_H-M   'P 1'
#
loop_
_entity.id
_entity.type
_entity.pdbx_description
1 polymer ?
#
loop_
_entity_poly.entity_id
_entity_poly.type
_entity_poly.pdbx_seq_one_letter_code
_entity_poly.pdbx_strand_id
1 'polypeptide(L)'
;MIANYGYKDGSGDFFISIDTDRCTGCRDCVNACPYGVLDVGPDENDPLSDDEVAFVTEDERKKIKYTCAPCKPTADRPPLPCTAACKEDAISHSW
;
A
#
# COMPACT_ATOMS: atom_id res chain seq x y z
N MET A 1 8.92 -8.65 6.45
CA MET A 1 9.85 -8.24 5.37
C MET A 1 9.26 -6.98 4.74
N ILE A 2 10.05 -6.08 4.13
CA ILE A 2 9.45 -4.89 3.46
C ILE A 2 9.27 -5.14 1.97
N ALA A 3 8.02 -5.33 1.54
CA ALA A 3 7.64 -5.43 0.14
C ALA A 3 7.37 -4.04 -0.45
N ASN A 4 7.94 -3.75 -1.64
CA ASN A 4 7.83 -2.43 -2.28
C ASN A 4 7.05 -2.53 -3.60
N TYR A 5 5.91 -1.84 -3.65
CA TYR A 5 5.03 -1.83 -4.81
C TYR A 5 5.00 -0.45 -5.45
N GLY A 6 5.47 -0.36 -6.68
CA GLY A 6 5.46 0.93 -7.39
C GLY A 6 6.45 1.03 -8.53
N TYR A 7 6.80 2.27 -8.86
CA TYR A 7 7.66 2.60 -9.98
C TYR A 7 8.43 3.91 -9.72
N LYS A 8 9.52 4.06 -10.47
CA LYS A 8 10.30 5.29 -10.57
C LYS A 8 10.19 5.84 -11.98
N ASP A 9 10.01 7.14 -12.10
CA ASP A 9 10.09 7.85 -13.38
C ASP A 9 10.85 9.18 -13.23
N GLY A 10 10.88 9.98 -14.30
CA GLY A 10 11.56 11.29 -14.29
C GLY A 10 10.95 12.33 -13.34
N SER A 11 9.78 12.04 -12.75
CA SER A 11 9.07 12.91 -11.81
C SER A 11 9.19 12.48 -10.35
N GLY A 12 9.74 11.30 -10.06
CA GLY A 12 9.99 10.85 -8.68
C GLY A 12 9.94 9.34 -8.48
N ASP A 13 10.01 8.95 -7.21
CA ASP A 13 9.88 7.58 -6.72
C ASP A 13 8.49 7.41 -6.07
N PHE A 14 7.65 6.55 -6.65
CA PHE A 14 6.29 6.30 -6.18
C PHE A 14 6.18 4.85 -5.76
N PHE A 15 6.26 4.60 -4.46
CA PHE A 15 6.18 3.27 -3.87
C PHE A 15 5.25 3.28 -2.65
N ILE A 16 4.41 2.24 -2.57
CA ILE A 16 3.74 1.84 -1.33
C ILE A 16 4.55 0.68 -0.78
N SER A 17 5.05 0.83 0.44
CA SER A 17 5.84 -0.20 1.12
C SER A 17 4.99 -0.83 2.21
N ILE A 18 4.96 -2.16 2.22
CA ILE A 18 4.20 -2.96 3.18
C ILE A 18 5.20 -3.82 3.95
N ASP A 19 5.21 -3.67 5.27
CA ASP A 19 5.91 -4.56 6.18
C ASP A 19 5.08 -5.82 6.40
N THR A 20 5.43 -6.89 5.69
CA THR A 20 4.73 -8.18 5.73
C THR A 20 4.87 -8.87 7.09
N ASP A 21 5.90 -8.56 7.89
CA ASP A 21 6.04 -9.16 9.24
C ASP A 21 5.06 -8.53 10.24
N ARG A 22 4.63 -7.28 9.97
CA ARG A 22 3.67 -6.55 10.80
C ARG A 22 2.26 -6.64 10.24
N CYS A 23 2.10 -7.08 9.01
CA CYS A 23 0.78 -7.19 8.39
C CYS A 23 0.05 -8.42 8.94
N THR A 24 -1.18 -8.22 9.41
CA THR A 24 -2.01 -9.30 9.97
C THR A 24 -3.08 -9.80 8.99
N GLY A 25 -3.08 -9.30 7.76
CA GLY A 25 -4.11 -9.66 6.76
C GLY A 25 -5.53 -9.16 7.10
N CYS A 26 -5.70 -8.21 8.03
CA CYS A 26 -7.02 -7.81 8.54
C CYS A 26 -7.97 -7.12 7.55
N ARG A 27 -7.46 -6.73 6.36
CA ARG A 27 -8.21 -6.05 5.28
C ARG A 27 -8.75 -4.65 5.61
N ASP A 28 -8.40 -4.06 6.75
CA ASP A 28 -8.83 -2.69 7.10
C ASP A 28 -8.35 -1.65 6.07
N CYS A 29 -7.13 -1.82 5.56
CA CYS A 29 -6.55 -0.96 4.53
C CYS A 29 -7.26 -1.08 3.17
N VAL A 30 -7.78 -2.26 2.84
CA VAL A 30 -8.59 -2.52 1.63
C VAL A 30 -9.91 -1.78 1.73
N ASN A 31 -10.61 -1.92 2.86
CA ASN A 31 -11.88 -1.24 3.12
C ASN A 31 -11.72 0.29 3.16
N ALA A 32 -10.58 0.78 3.66
CA ALA A 32 -10.28 2.20 3.74
C ALA A 32 -9.86 2.83 2.40
N CYS A 33 -9.42 2.04 1.43
CA CYS A 33 -8.98 2.53 0.12
C CYS A 33 -10.17 2.68 -0.83
N PRO A 34 -10.61 3.91 -1.17
CA PRO A 34 -11.77 4.11 -2.04
C PRO A 34 -11.50 3.77 -3.52
N TYR A 35 -10.24 3.48 -3.87
CA TYR A 35 -9.78 3.28 -5.25
C TYR A 35 -9.30 1.86 -5.54
N GLY A 36 -9.43 0.92 -4.59
CA GLY A 36 -9.06 -0.48 -4.82
C GLY A 36 -7.57 -0.71 -5.11
N VAL A 37 -6.69 0.13 -4.54
CA VAL A 37 -5.23 0.01 -4.74
C VAL A 37 -4.64 -1.17 -3.96
N LEU A 38 -5.25 -1.51 -2.83
CA LEU A 38 -4.77 -2.56 -1.92
C LEU A 38 -5.72 -3.75 -1.96
N ASP A 39 -5.15 -4.95 -1.86
CA ASP A 39 -5.86 -6.19 -1.60
C ASP A 39 -5.06 -7.05 -0.61
N VAL A 40 -5.61 -8.16 -0.14
CA VAL A 40 -4.95 -9.10 0.78
C VAL A 40 -4.95 -10.50 0.18
N GLY A 41 -3.79 -11.16 0.20
CA GLY A 41 -3.62 -12.51 -0.31
C GLY A 41 -2.31 -13.13 0.17
N PRO A 42 -1.90 -14.29 -0.37
CA PRO A 42 -0.68 -14.98 0.04
C PRO A 42 0.57 -14.10 -0.09
N ASP A 43 1.51 -14.19 0.86
CA ASP A 43 2.78 -13.46 0.75
C ASP A 43 3.66 -14.04 -0.37
N GLU A 44 3.63 -13.40 -1.54
CA GLU A 44 4.48 -13.79 -2.67
C GLU A 44 5.98 -13.62 -2.40
N ASN A 45 6.36 -12.85 -1.37
CA ASN A 45 7.77 -12.65 -1.00
C ASN A 45 8.28 -13.74 -0.04
N ASP A 46 7.39 -14.46 0.63
CA ASP A 46 7.71 -15.63 1.44
C ASP A 46 6.76 -16.81 1.11
N PRO A 47 7.07 -17.59 0.04
CA PRO A 47 6.24 -18.71 -0.39
C PRO A 47 6.15 -19.86 0.63
N LEU A 48 6.92 -19.83 1.71
CA LEU A 48 6.88 -20.80 2.79
C LEU A 48 5.98 -20.36 3.94
N SER A 49 5.54 -19.10 3.95
CA SER A 49 4.57 -18.58 4.92
C SER A 49 3.14 -18.94 4.51
N ASP A 50 2.32 -19.28 5.50
CA ASP A 50 0.87 -19.48 5.36
C ASP A 50 0.09 -18.16 5.60
N ASP A 51 0.78 -17.04 5.84
CA ASP A 51 0.16 -15.76 6.16
C ASP A 51 -0.42 -15.07 4.91
N GLU A 52 -1.58 -14.43 5.08
CA GLU A 52 -2.12 -13.49 4.10
C GLU A 52 -1.70 -12.07 4.45
N VAL A 53 -1.09 -11.37 3.50
CA VAL A 53 -0.57 -10.02 3.67
C VAL A 53 -1.17 -9.07 2.63
N ALA A 54 -1.17 -7.78 2.97
CA ALA A 54 -1.61 -6.76 2.03
C ALA A 54 -0.60 -6.60 0.89
N PHE A 55 -1.09 -6.39 -0.32
CA PHE A 55 -0.30 -6.07 -1.51
C PHE A 55 -0.98 -4.97 -2.34
N VAL A 56 -0.23 -4.34 -3.24
CA VAL A 56 -0.82 -3.39 -4.21
C VAL A 56 -1.19 -4.14 -5.48
N THR A 57 -2.42 -3.93 -5.96
CA THR A 57 -2.93 -4.60 -7.16
C THR A 57 -2.09 -4.26 -8.41
N GLU A 58 -1.88 -5.25 -9.28
CA GLU A 58 -1.07 -5.06 -10.50
C GLU A 58 -1.64 -3.99 -11.44
N ASP A 59 -2.97 -3.87 -11.50
CA ASP A 59 -3.67 -2.86 -12.29
C ASP A 59 -3.35 -1.43 -11.83
N GLU A 60 -3.06 -1.23 -10.54
CA GLU A 60 -2.79 0.07 -9.94
C GLU A 60 -1.30 0.34 -9.74
N ARG A 61 -0.46 -0.70 -9.57
CA ARG A 61 0.96 -0.61 -9.21
C ARG A 61 1.77 0.41 -10.05
N LYS A 62 1.50 0.53 -11.35
CA LYS A 62 2.20 1.44 -12.27
C LYS A 62 1.58 2.84 -12.40
N LYS A 63 0.49 3.10 -11.70
CA LYS A 63 -0.25 4.38 -11.75
C LYS A 63 -0.65 4.93 -10.37
N ILE A 64 -0.14 4.34 -9.29
CA ILE A 64 -0.40 4.73 -7.89
C ILE A 64 -0.16 6.22 -7.59
N LYS A 65 0.78 6.89 -8.28
CA LYS A 65 0.93 8.35 -8.18
C LYS A 65 -0.39 9.07 -8.44
N TYR A 66 -1.09 8.65 -9.49
CA TYR A 66 -2.33 9.28 -9.96
C TYR A 66 -3.52 8.74 -9.18
N THR A 67 -3.61 7.43 -8.98
CA THR A 67 -4.74 6.82 -8.25
C THR A 67 -4.79 7.27 -6.78
N CYS A 68 -3.64 7.40 -6.11
CA CYS A 68 -3.59 7.87 -4.73
C CYS A 68 -3.56 9.41 -4.60
N ALA A 69 -3.44 10.16 -5.70
CA ALA A 69 -3.36 11.63 -5.66
C ALA A 69 -4.52 12.30 -4.89
N PRO A 70 -5.78 11.83 -5.00
CA PRO A 70 -6.88 12.43 -4.23
C PRO A 70 -6.71 12.32 -2.71
N CYS A 71 -6.01 11.29 -2.23
CA CYS A 71 -5.68 11.11 -0.82
C CYS A 71 -4.48 11.95 -0.36
N LYS A 72 -3.78 12.63 -1.30
CA LYS A 72 -2.57 13.42 -1.05
C LYS A 72 -2.69 14.83 -1.65
N PRO A 73 -3.63 15.66 -1.18
CA PRO A 73 -3.75 17.02 -1.67
C PRO A 73 -2.47 17.82 -1.40
N THR A 74 -2.17 18.80 -2.24
CA THR A 74 -1.03 19.71 -2.04
C THR A 74 -1.30 20.78 -0.98
N ALA A 75 -2.57 21.14 -0.76
CA ALA A 75 -2.97 22.19 0.17
C ALA A 75 -3.01 21.73 1.63
N ASP A 76 -3.37 20.47 1.86
CA ASP A 76 -3.44 19.83 3.18
C ASP A 76 -3.03 18.36 3.02
N ARG A 77 -2.24 17.84 3.97
CA ARG A 77 -1.72 16.47 3.96
C ARG A 77 -2.30 15.71 5.15
N PRO A 78 -3.59 15.32 5.09
CA PRO A 78 -4.18 14.50 6.14
C PRO A 78 -3.51 13.11 6.17
N PRO A 79 -3.63 12.36 7.28
CA PRO A 79 -3.26 10.95 7.30
C PRO A 79 -3.96 10.19 6.18
N LEU A 80 -3.23 9.33 5.46
CA LEU A 80 -3.80 8.57 4.35
C LEU A 80 -4.82 7.57 4.91
N PRO A 81 -5.97 7.35 4.24
CA PRO A 81 -6.97 6.41 4.73
C PRO A 81 -6.41 5.00 5.00
N CYS A 82 -5.59 4.47 4.10
CA CYS A 82 -4.97 3.16 4.23
C CYS A 82 -3.97 3.08 5.39
N THR A 83 -3.15 4.12 5.60
CA THR A 83 -2.19 4.15 6.70
C THR A 83 -2.88 4.37 8.04
N ALA A 84 -3.87 5.26 8.08
CA ALA A 84 -4.66 5.53 9.29
C ALA A 84 -5.52 4.33 9.72
N ALA A 85 -5.96 3.50 8.78
CA ALA A 85 -6.68 2.26 9.09
C ALA A 85 -5.77 1.12 9.57
N CYS A 86 -4.47 1.15 9.23
CA CYS A 86 -3.54 0.10 9.60
C CYS A 86 -3.04 0.30 11.04
N LYS A 87 -3.67 -0.42 11.99
CA LYS A 87 -3.28 -0.36 13.42
C LYS A 87 -1.85 -0.82 13.71
N GLU A 88 -1.33 -1.69 12.84
CA GLU A 88 0.02 -2.22 12.96
C GLU A 88 1.08 -1.32 12.33
N ASP A 89 0.71 -0.15 11.79
CA ASP A 89 1.59 0.77 11.05
C ASP A 89 2.48 0.08 10.01
N ALA A 90 1.93 -0.94 9.33
CA ALA A 90 2.64 -1.76 8.36
C ALA A 90 2.74 -1.11 6.97
N ILE A 91 2.01 -0.02 6.71
CA ILE A 91 1.90 0.59 5.38
C ILE A 91 2.55 1.97 5.37
N SER A 92 3.40 2.24 4.38
CA SER A 92 3.98 3.56 4.14
C SER A 92 4.01 3.91 2.65
N HIS A 93 4.12 5.21 2.34
CA HIS A 93 4.27 5.69 0.97
C HIS A 93 5.51 6.57 0.85
N SER A 94 6.20 6.52 -0.28
CA SER A 94 7.45 7.28 -0.53
C SER A 94 7.25 8.76 -0.90
N TRP A 95 6.01 9.24 -1.11
CA TRP A 95 5.70 10.59 -1.58
C TRP A 95 4.61 11.30 -0.79
#